data_AF-A0A5B7GQ80-F1
#
_entry.id   AF-A0A5B7GQ80-F1
#
_cell.length_a   1.000
_cell.length_b   1.000
_cell.length_c   1.000
_cell.angle_alpha   90.00
_cell.angle_beta   90.00
_cell.angle_gamma   90.00
#
_symmetry.space_group_name_H-M   'P 1'
#
loop_
_entity.id
_entity.type
_entity.pdbx_description
1 polymer ?
#
loop_
_entity_poly.entity_id
_entity_poly.type
_entity_poly.pdbx_seq_one_letter_code
_entity_poly.pdbx_strand_id
1 'polypeptide(L)'
;MFLSTVRHFMETNHVFSLQVGNNRVWDYVRDNYVHRLLQSEGDGKVVSYERMSPVADTKEEVIQGEEKLTALQLEYTHLLSTQLESQRQFFENKIAEAQANALQEAKESREETKKLGEEFQRVKQDLAAVTRDKQAQDKKLQQMAQKLTKDLETEQQLNISLRQGKQEWVSKVVDLQNAVEQKDQVNYIPFFYSTCRHT
;
A
#
# COMPACT_ATOMS: atom_id res chain seq x y z
N MET A 1 -49.55 -26.19 -0.27
CA MET A 1 -50.88 -25.55 -0.08
C MET A 1 -50.80 -24.09 0.42
N PHE A 2 -49.63 -23.53 0.78
CA PHE A 2 -49.51 -22.14 1.28
C PHE A 2 -49.22 -21.07 0.20
N LEU A 3 -48.69 -21.46 -0.96
CA LEU A 3 -48.34 -20.49 -2.02
C LEU A 3 -49.56 -19.82 -2.67
N SER A 4 -50.72 -20.48 -2.65
CA SER A 4 -51.93 -19.92 -3.27
C SER A 4 -52.51 -18.74 -2.48
N THR A 5 -52.39 -18.74 -1.16
CA THR A 5 -53.03 -17.73 -0.31
C THR A 5 -52.17 -16.48 -0.18
N VAL A 6 -50.84 -16.63 -0.17
CA VAL A 6 -49.89 -15.50 -0.26
C VAL A 6 -50.03 -14.76 -1.60
N ARG A 7 -50.15 -15.50 -2.70
CA ARG A 7 -50.40 -14.90 -4.03
C ARG A 7 -51.73 -14.12 -4.07
N HIS A 8 -52.80 -14.69 -3.50
CA HIS A 8 -54.10 -14.01 -3.39
C HIS A 8 -54.01 -12.71 -2.58
N PHE A 9 -53.25 -12.69 -1.49
CA PHE A 9 -52.96 -11.47 -0.74
C PHE A 9 -52.27 -10.42 -1.62
N MET A 10 -51.24 -10.80 -2.37
CA MET A 10 -50.50 -9.87 -3.24
C MET A 10 -51.35 -9.33 -4.40
N GLU A 11 -52.25 -10.13 -4.96
CA GLU A 11 -53.09 -9.75 -6.11
C GLU A 11 -54.33 -8.93 -5.72
N THR A 12 -54.94 -9.22 -4.57
CA THR A 12 -56.26 -8.65 -4.18
C THR A 12 -56.22 -7.78 -2.93
N ASN A 13 -55.09 -7.74 -2.23
CA ASN A 13 -54.91 -7.06 -0.96
C ASN A 13 -55.86 -7.55 0.17
N HIS A 14 -56.37 -8.79 0.07
CA HIS A 14 -57.14 -9.42 1.12
C HIS A 14 -56.23 -9.93 2.24
N VAL A 15 -56.28 -9.25 3.39
CA VAL A 15 -55.34 -9.42 4.52
C VAL A 15 -55.60 -10.67 5.36
N PHE A 16 -56.74 -11.34 5.18
CA PHE A 16 -57.12 -12.49 6.01
C PHE A 16 -57.39 -13.74 5.17
N SER A 17 -56.90 -14.89 5.65
CA SER A 17 -57.27 -16.20 5.09
C SER A 17 -57.56 -17.24 6.16
N LEU A 18 -58.60 -18.05 5.95
CA LEU A 18 -58.97 -19.13 6.85
C LEU A 18 -58.15 -20.39 6.59
N GLN A 19 -57.55 -20.96 7.63
CA GLN A 19 -56.94 -22.28 7.55
C GLN A 19 -58.00 -23.36 7.73
N VAL A 20 -58.15 -24.22 6.72
CA VAL A 20 -59.09 -25.34 6.75
C VAL A 20 -58.60 -26.38 7.76
N GLY A 21 -59.47 -26.78 8.71
CA GLY A 21 -59.22 -27.85 9.67
C GLY A 21 -58.96 -27.43 11.12
N ASN A 22 -58.57 -26.17 11.38
CA ASN A 22 -58.28 -25.71 12.74
C ASN A 22 -58.96 -24.39 13.13
N ASN A 23 -59.90 -23.89 12.31
CA ASN A 23 -60.68 -22.66 12.51
C ASN A 23 -59.84 -21.40 12.85
N ARG A 24 -58.54 -21.39 12.53
CA ARG A 24 -57.67 -20.23 12.72
C ARG A 24 -57.66 -19.35 11.48
N VAL A 25 -57.61 -18.04 11.70
CA VAL A 25 -57.47 -17.05 10.62
C VAL A 25 -56.03 -16.55 10.64
N TRP A 26 -55.39 -16.51 9.48
CA TRP A 26 -54.07 -15.91 9.29
C TRP A 26 -54.21 -14.43 8.93
N ASP A 27 -53.48 -13.56 9.64
CA ASP A 27 -53.33 -12.14 9.34
C ASP A 27 -51.98 -11.91 8.63
N TYR A 28 -52.04 -11.57 7.33
CA TYR A 28 -50.84 -11.35 6.52
C TYR A 28 -50.09 -10.06 6.85
N VAL A 29 -50.73 -9.09 7.53
CA VAL A 29 -50.09 -7.82 7.90
C VAL A 29 -49.35 -7.95 9.23
N ARG A 30 -49.89 -8.73 10.16
CA ARG A 30 -49.32 -8.94 11.51
C ARG A 30 -48.52 -10.23 11.67
N ASP A 31 -48.42 -11.03 10.59
CA ASP A 31 -47.70 -12.30 10.54
C ASP A 31 -48.07 -13.25 11.69
N ASN A 32 -49.37 -13.36 11.98
CA ASN A 32 -49.86 -14.14 13.12
C ASN A 32 -51.21 -14.82 12.87
N TYR A 33 -51.53 -15.79 13.74
CA TYR A 33 -52.86 -16.42 13.78
C TYR A 33 -53.78 -15.68 14.76
N VAL A 34 -54.97 -15.30 14.29
CA VAL A 34 -56.04 -14.71 15.10
C VAL A 34 -57.22 -15.70 15.25
N HIS A 35 -57.90 -15.62 16.39
CA HIS A 35 -59.10 -16.42 16.67
C HIS A 35 -60.34 -15.73 16.10
N ARG A 36 -61.23 -16.51 15.48
CA ARG A 36 -62.52 -16.01 14.98
C ARG A 36 -63.44 -15.70 16.17
N LEU A 37 -63.81 -14.45 16.34
CA LEU A 37 -64.97 -14.07 17.15
C LEU A 37 -66.21 -14.31 16.29
N LEU A 38 -67.03 -15.30 16.65
CA LEU A 38 -68.29 -15.58 15.97
C LEU A 38 -69.39 -14.74 16.65
N GLN A 39 -69.98 -13.81 15.92
CA GLN A 39 -71.17 -13.08 16.36
C GLN A 39 -72.40 -13.86 15.88
N SER A 40 -73.23 -14.32 16.82
CA SER A 40 -74.51 -14.97 16.50
C SER A 40 -75.53 -13.90 16.06
N GLU A 41 -76.29 -14.14 14.99
CA GLU A 41 -77.25 -13.17 14.43
C GLU A 41 -78.48 -12.92 15.31
N GLY A 42 -78.63 -13.58 16.46
CA GLY A 42 -79.79 -13.43 17.34
C GLY A 42 -79.58 -12.63 18.61
N ASP A 43 -78.36 -12.55 19.12
CA ASP A 43 -78.06 -11.90 20.40
C ASP A 43 -76.57 -11.59 20.39
N GLY A 44 -76.19 -10.31 20.48
CA GLY A 44 -74.83 -9.80 20.22
C GLY A 44 -73.74 -10.26 21.20
N LYS A 45 -73.89 -11.43 21.83
CA LYS A 45 -72.95 -12.04 22.74
C LYS A 45 -71.81 -12.68 21.95
N VAL A 46 -70.66 -12.03 22.02
CA VAL A 46 -69.39 -12.53 21.47
C VAL A 46 -68.94 -13.70 22.34
N VAL A 47 -68.97 -14.92 21.82
CA VAL A 47 -68.49 -16.11 22.55
C VAL A 47 -67.14 -16.51 21.96
N SER A 48 -66.07 -16.37 22.75
CA SER A 48 -64.80 -17.02 22.46
C SER A 48 -64.98 -18.53 22.66
N TYR A 49 -64.66 -19.32 21.64
CA TYR A 49 -64.61 -20.77 21.77
C TYR A 49 -63.33 -21.15 22.50
N GLU A 50 -63.33 -20.97 23.82
CA GLU A 50 -62.29 -21.47 24.71
C GLU A 50 -62.58 -22.96 24.94
N ARG A 51 -61.61 -23.82 24.63
CA ARG A 51 -61.70 -25.26 24.92
C ARG A 51 -61.68 -25.44 26.44
N MET A 52 -62.84 -25.52 27.07
CA MET A 52 -62.95 -25.97 28.45
C MET A 52 -62.42 -27.41 28.52
N SER A 53 -61.32 -27.62 29.23
CA SER A 53 -60.80 -28.96 29.52
C SER A 53 -61.83 -29.72 30.37
N PRO A 54 -62.22 -30.98 30.07
CA PRO A 54 -63.30 -31.68 30.79
C PRO A 54 -62.92 -32.22 32.18
N VAL A 55 -61.77 -31.84 32.75
CA VAL A 55 -61.12 -32.60 33.86
C VAL A 55 -60.68 -31.70 35.01
N ALA A 56 -61.49 -30.72 35.43
CA ALA A 56 -61.23 -29.97 36.66
C ALA A 56 -62.55 -29.78 37.43
N ASP A 57 -62.88 -30.74 38.28
CA ASP A 57 -64.15 -30.78 39.02
C ASP A 57 -64.13 -29.94 40.31
N THR A 58 -63.01 -29.32 40.68
CA THR A 58 -62.93 -28.43 41.85
C THR A 58 -62.22 -27.11 41.56
N LYS A 59 -62.73 -26.02 42.13
CA LYS A 59 -62.17 -24.66 41.98
C LYS A 59 -60.71 -24.57 42.48
N GLU A 60 -60.35 -25.36 43.48
CA GLU A 60 -58.98 -25.40 44.04
C GLU A 60 -57.96 -26.00 43.06
N GLU A 61 -58.32 -27.02 42.28
CA GLU A 61 -57.40 -27.62 41.28
C GLU A 61 -57.14 -26.68 40.10
N VAL A 62 -58.15 -25.88 39.70
CA VAL A 62 -58.00 -24.84 38.66
C VAL A 62 -57.06 -23.75 39.14
N ILE A 63 -57.24 -23.23 40.36
CA ILE A 63 -56.40 -22.18 40.95
C ILE A 63 -54.95 -22.66 41.11
N GLN A 64 -54.73 -23.89 41.60
CA GLN A 64 -53.37 -24.46 41.68
C GLN A 64 -52.72 -24.66 40.32
N GLY A 65 -53.49 -25.00 39.29
CA GLY A 65 -53.01 -25.09 37.91
C GLY A 65 -52.56 -23.72 37.37
N GLU A 66 -53.35 -22.68 37.64
CA GLU A 66 -53.04 -21.29 37.27
C GLU A 66 -51.81 -20.75 38.01
N GLU A 67 -51.64 -21.03 39.31
CA GLU A 67 -50.46 -20.64 40.09
C GLU A 67 -49.19 -21.32 39.58
N LYS A 68 -49.24 -22.63 39.28
CA LYS A 68 -48.12 -23.37 38.70
C LYS A 68 -47.77 -22.86 37.30
N LEU A 69 -48.77 -22.56 36.48
CA LEU A 69 -48.57 -21.97 35.16
C LEU A 69 -47.92 -20.59 35.27
N THR A 70 -48.39 -19.77 36.21
CA THR A 70 -47.82 -18.44 36.48
C THR A 70 -46.38 -18.53 36.97
N ALA A 71 -46.07 -19.47 37.88
CA ALA A 71 -44.72 -19.70 38.35
C ALA A 71 -43.79 -20.15 37.21
N LEU A 72 -44.24 -21.08 36.36
CA LEU A 72 -43.47 -21.54 35.21
C LEU A 72 -43.24 -20.42 34.18
N GLN A 73 -44.24 -19.55 33.97
CA GLN A 73 -44.11 -18.38 33.10
C GLN A 73 -43.10 -17.36 33.66
N LEU A 74 -43.07 -17.16 34.98
CA LEU A 74 -42.10 -16.28 35.63
C LEU A 74 -40.67 -16.82 35.48
N GLU A 75 -40.45 -18.10 35.74
CA GLU A 75 -39.14 -18.75 35.57
C GLU A 75 -38.67 -18.70 34.11
N TYR A 76 -39.58 -18.95 33.16
CA TYR A 76 -39.28 -18.83 31.74
C TYR A 76 -38.88 -17.39 31.37
N THR A 77 -39.61 -16.40 31.90
CA THR A 77 -39.30 -14.98 31.68
C THR A 77 -37.93 -14.63 32.27
N HIS A 78 -37.64 -15.07 33.50
CA HIS A 78 -36.36 -14.85 34.15
C HIS A 78 -35.20 -15.47 33.37
N LEU A 79 -35.33 -16.73 32.95
CA LEU A 79 -34.32 -17.40 32.15
C LEU A 79 -34.09 -16.69 30.81
N LEU A 80 -35.17 -16.31 30.12
CA LEU A 80 -35.07 -15.59 28.85
C LEU A 80 -34.40 -14.23 29.03
N SER A 81 -34.76 -13.47 30.07
CA SER A 81 -34.13 -12.18 30.38
C SER A 81 -32.64 -12.34 30.67
N THR A 82 -32.26 -13.31 31.51
CA THR A 82 -30.85 -13.61 31.82
C THR A 82 -30.08 -14.00 30.56
N GLN A 83 -30.68 -14.83 29.69
CA GLN A 83 -30.03 -15.27 28.46
C GLN A 83 -29.86 -14.12 27.45
N LEU A 84 -30.87 -13.26 27.29
CA LEU A 84 -30.78 -12.09 26.42
C LEU A 84 -29.74 -11.09 26.93
N GLU A 85 -29.66 -10.88 28.24
CA GLU A 85 -28.66 -9.99 28.83
C GLU A 85 -27.24 -10.55 28.65
N SER A 86 -27.04 -11.86 28.84
CA SER A 86 -25.76 -12.52 28.56
C SER A 86 -25.36 -12.38 27.09
N GLN A 87 -26.30 -12.54 26.15
CA GLN A 87 -26.02 -12.37 24.72
C GLN A 87 -25.68 -10.93 24.38
N ARG A 88 -26.42 -9.96 24.94
CA ARG A 88 -26.16 -8.53 24.77
C ARG A 88 -24.74 -8.20 25.19
N GLN A 89 -24.35 -8.56 26.42
CA GLN A 89 -23.01 -8.32 26.94
C GLN A 89 -21.92 -8.99 26.09
N PHE A 90 -22.14 -10.23 25.65
CA PHE A 90 -21.19 -10.94 24.79
C PHE A 90 -20.92 -10.20 23.48
N PHE A 91 -21.98 -9.78 22.78
CA PHE A 91 -21.82 -9.07 21.50
C PHE A 91 -21.33 -7.64 21.69
N GLU A 92 -21.74 -6.94 22.75
CA GLU A 92 -21.19 -5.63 23.11
C GLU A 92 -19.67 -5.70 23.33
N ASN A 93 -19.20 -6.69 24.08
CA ASN A 93 -17.77 -6.92 24.31
C ASN A 93 -17.04 -7.26 23.01
N LYS A 94 -17.60 -8.14 22.18
CA LYS A 94 -16.99 -8.53 20.90
C LYS A 94 -16.89 -7.35 19.93
N ILE A 95 -17.91 -6.48 19.91
CA ILE A 95 -17.90 -5.24 19.13
C ILE A 95 -16.85 -4.28 19.67
N ALA A 96 -16.79 -4.08 20.99
CA ALA A 96 -15.80 -3.20 21.63
C ALA A 96 -14.37 -3.67 21.36
N GLU A 97 -14.10 -4.97 21.45
CA GLU A 97 -12.80 -5.56 21.13
C GLU A 97 -12.44 -5.37 19.65
N ALA A 98 -13.37 -5.67 18.73
CA ALA A 98 -13.14 -5.46 17.31
C ALA A 98 -12.88 -3.97 16.97
N GLN A 99 -13.60 -3.05 17.60
CA GLN A 99 -13.38 -1.61 17.47
C GLN A 99 -12.02 -1.18 18.01
N ALA A 100 -11.61 -1.69 19.18
CA ALA A 100 -10.32 -1.41 19.78
C ALA A 100 -9.17 -1.90 18.89
N ASN A 101 -9.27 -3.12 18.37
CA ASN A 101 -8.27 -3.69 17.45
C ASN A 101 -8.19 -2.90 16.15
N ALA A 102 -9.32 -2.58 15.52
CA ALA A 102 -9.34 -1.78 14.29
C ALA A 102 -8.75 -0.37 14.51
N LEU A 103 -9.03 0.25 15.66
CA LEU A 103 -8.45 1.55 16.01
C LEU A 103 -6.93 1.45 16.22
N GLN A 104 -6.46 0.38 16.86
CA GLN A 104 -5.04 0.14 17.10
C GLN A 104 -4.29 -0.09 15.78
N GLU A 105 -4.78 -0.97 14.91
CA GLU A 105 -4.21 -1.22 13.58
C GLU A 105 -4.18 0.06 12.73
N ALA A 106 -5.24 0.87 12.77
CA ALA A 106 -5.28 2.15 12.08
C ALA A 106 -4.25 3.15 12.61
N LYS A 107 -4.00 3.17 13.93
CA LYS A 107 -2.95 4.01 14.53
C LYS A 107 -1.56 3.54 14.11
N GLU A 108 -1.28 2.24 14.22
CA GLU A 108 0.00 1.64 13.85
C GLU A 108 0.31 1.88 12.37
N SER A 109 -0.63 1.58 11.47
CA SER A 109 -0.49 1.83 10.04
C SER A 109 -0.27 3.31 9.72
N ARG A 110 -0.93 4.22 10.44
CA ARG A 110 -0.73 5.68 10.27
C ARG A 110 0.66 6.12 10.74
N GLU A 111 1.15 5.58 11.85
CA GLU A 111 2.49 5.87 12.34
C GLU A 111 3.58 5.34 11.41
N GLU A 112 3.42 4.12 10.90
CA GLU A 112 4.31 3.54 9.88
C GLU A 112 4.34 4.39 8.60
N THR A 113 3.16 4.77 8.10
CA THR A 113 3.03 5.63 6.92
C THR A 113 3.73 6.98 7.14
N LYS A 114 3.62 7.54 8.35
CA LYS A 114 4.30 8.79 8.72
C LYS A 114 5.83 8.62 8.72
N LYS A 115 6.35 7.58 9.37
CA LYS A 115 7.79 7.28 9.41
C LYS A 115 8.36 7.06 8.00
N LEU A 116 7.69 6.26 7.19
CA LEU A 116 8.09 6.01 5.81
C LEU A 116 8.05 7.30 4.98
N GLY A 117 7.07 8.18 5.23
CA GLY A 117 7.00 9.51 4.61
C GLY A 117 8.19 10.41 4.98
N GLU A 118 8.60 10.42 6.25
CA GLU A 118 9.77 11.17 6.73
C GLU A 118 11.08 10.62 6.12
N GLU A 119 11.25 9.29 6.10
CA GLU A 119 12.39 8.62 5.47
C GLU A 119 12.46 8.90 3.97
N PHE A 120 11.33 8.84 3.27
CA PHE A 120 11.26 9.16 1.84
C PHE A 120 11.69 10.59 1.56
N GLN A 121 11.25 11.56 2.37
CA GLN A 121 11.68 12.95 2.22
C GLN A 121 13.18 13.10 2.48
N ARG A 122 13.72 12.42 3.49
CA ARG A 122 15.15 12.43 3.80
C ARG A 122 15.97 11.85 2.64
N VAL A 123 15.62 10.66 2.17
CA VAL A 123 16.30 10.02 1.02
C VAL A 123 16.20 10.89 -0.23
N LYS A 124 15.06 11.54 -0.47
CA LYS A 124 14.90 12.48 -1.59
C LYS A 124 15.81 13.70 -1.48
N GLN A 125 16.01 14.25 -0.28
CA GLN A 125 16.92 15.35 -0.03
C GLN A 125 18.39 14.92 -0.24
N ASP A 126 18.77 13.77 0.32
CA ASP A 126 20.11 13.19 0.19
C ASP A 126 20.43 12.90 -1.29
N LEU A 127 19.49 12.31 -2.03
CA LEU A 127 19.64 12.07 -3.47
C LEU A 127 19.85 13.38 -4.24
N ALA A 128 19.12 14.44 -3.90
CA ALA A 128 19.28 15.74 -4.53
C ALA A 128 20.64 16.37 -4.20
N ALA A 129 21.14 16.21 -2.96
CA ALA A 129 22.46 16.68 -2.57
C ALA A 129 23.57 15.93 -3.32
N VAL A 130 23.55 14.59 -3.29
CA VAL A 130 24.52 13.74 -3.99
C VAL A 130 24.51 14.00 -5.50
N THR A 131 23.33 14.26 -6.10
CA THR A 131 23.24 14.60 -7.52
C THR A 131 23.94 15.92 -7.84
N ARG A 132 23.78 16.94 -6.99
CA ARG A 132 24.48 18.23 -7.16
C ARG A 132 25.98 18.07 -6.99
N ASP A 133 26.41 17.33 -5.98
CA ASP A 133 27.83 17.08 -5.71
C ASP A 133 28.47 16.31 -6.86
N LYS A 134 27.81 15.28 -7.37
CA LYS A 134 28.25 14.55 -8.57
C LYS A 134 28.42 15.50 -9.76
N GLN A 135 27.42 16.33 -10.06
CA GLN A 135 27.52 17.29 -11.16
C GLN A 135 28.67 18.28 -10.98
N ALA A 136 28.95 18.72 -9.75
CA ALA A 136 30.07 19.59 -9.45
C ALA A 136 31.42 18.89 -9.65
N GLN A 137 31.54 17.63 -9.24
CA GLN A 137 32.76 16.84 -9.44
C GLN A 137 32.97 16.50 -10.92
N ASP A 138 31.92 16.13 -11.65
CA ASP A 138 32.00 15.87 -13.10
C ASP A 138 32.53 17.11 -13.85
N LYS A 139 32.06 18.31 -13.50
CA LYS A 139 32.58 19.57 -14.07
C LYS A 139 34.06 19.80 -13.73
N LYS A 140 34.47 19.55 -12.49
CA LYS A 140 35.88 19.70 -12.07
C LYS A 140 36.78 18.71 -12.80
N LEU A 141 36.35 17.46 -12.92
CA LEU A 141 37.07 16.42 -13.65
C LEU A 141 37.19 16.79 -15.13
N GLN A 142 36.11 17.29 -15.74
CA GLN A 142 36.15 17.75 -17.13
C GLN A 142 37.12 18.92 -17.35
N GLN A 143 37.13 19.91 -16.45
CA GLN A 143 38.09 21.02 -16.50
C GLN A 143 39.53 20.57 -16.32
N MET A 144 39.78 19.66 -15.37
CA MET A 144 41.11 19.11 -15.12
C MET A 144 41.60 18.28 -16.32
N ALA A 145 40.74 17.44 -16.89
CA ALA A 145 41.04 16.68 -18.09
C ALA A 145 41.41 17.59 -19.26
N GLN A 146 40.62 18.64 -19.51
CA GLN A 146 40.93 19.64 -20.55
C GLN A 146 42.28 20.33 -20.33
N LYS A 147 42.59 20.70 -19.08
CA LYS A 147 43.88 21.32 -18.74
C LYS A 147 45.03 20.35 -18.99
N LEU A 148 44.92 19.11 -18.53
CA LEU A 148 45.95 18.09 -18.75
C LEU A 148 46.16 17.78 -20.24
N THR A 149 45.09 17.73 -21.04
CA THR A 149 45.19 17.59 -22.49
C THR A 149 45.98 18.75 -23.11
N LYS A 150 45.67 19.99 -22.72
CA LYS A 150 46.37 21.17 -23.22
C LYS A 150 47.83 21.18 -22.79
N ASP A 151 48.13 20.88 -21.53
CA ASP A 151 49.49 20.82 -21.00
C ASP A 151 50.29 19.75 -21.76
N LEU A 152 49.69 18.57 -22.01
CA LEU A 152 50.30 17.50 -22.81
C LEU A 152 50.58 17.93 -24.25
N GLU A 153 49.63 18.60 -24.92
CA GLU A 153 49.82 19.14 -26.27
C GLU A 153 50.97 20.15 -26.31
N THR A 154 51.06 21.05 -25.32
CA THR A 154 52.15 22.02 -25.23
C THR A 154 53.51 21.36 -25.01
N GLU A 155 53.59 20.35 -24.12
CA GLU A 155 54.82 19.58 -23.88
C GLU A 155 55.25 18.82 -25.12
N GLN A 156 54.31 18.20 -25.85
CA GLN A 156 54.60 17.53 -27.12
C GLN A 156 55.16 18.51 -28.15
N GLN A 157 54.55 19.69 -28.29
CA GLN A 157 55.02 20.72 -29.21
C GLN A 157 56.41 21.24 -28.84
N LEU A 158 56.66 21.51 -27.55
CA LEU A 158 57.97 21.91 -27.06
C LEU A 158 59.02 20.83 -27.32
N ASN A 159 58.68 19.55 -27.11
CA ASN A 159 59.58 18.42 -27.39
C ASN A 159 59.96 18.37 -28.88
N ILE A 160 59.01 18.57 -29.78
CA ILE A 160 59.24 18.63 -31.23
C ILE A 160 60.18 19.79 -31.57
N SER A 161 59.87 21.02 -31.11
CA SER A 161 60.70 22.20 -31.40
C SER A 161 62.11 22.08 -30.83
N LEU A 162 62.29 21.52 -29.63
CA LEU A 162 63.61 21.27 -29.05
C LEU A 162 64.41 20.24 -29.85
N ARG A 163 63.77 19.16 -30.33
CA ARG A 163 64.42 18.17 -31.19
C ARG A 163 64.87 18.79 -32.52
N GLN A 164 64.02 19.61 -33.14
CA GLN A 164 64.34 20.34 -34.37
C GLN A 164 65.52 21.29 -34.15
N GLY A 165 65.45 22.14 -33.11
CA GLY A 165 66.54 23.06 -32.77
C GLY A 165 67.85 22.33 -32.46
N LYS A 166 67.80 21.22 -31.71
CA LYS A 166 68.98 20.37 -31.48
C LYS A 166 69.55 19.84 -32.80
N GLN A 167 68.71 19.36 -33.71
CA GLN A 167 69.16 18.83 -35.00
C GLN A 167 69.82 19.92 -35.87
N GLU A 168 69.27 21.14 -35.89
CA GLU A 168 69.86 22.28 -36.58
C GLU A 168 71.25 22.64 -36.01
N TRP A 169 71.38 22.67 -34.68
CA TRP A 169 72.68 22.94 -34.04
C TRP A 169 73.70 21.84 -34.31
N VAL A 170 73.29 20.57 -34.26
CA VAL A 170 74.16 19.44 -34.60
C VAL A 170 74.64 19.56 -36.05
N SER A 171 73.74 19.89 -37.00
CA SER A 171 74.12 20.12 -38.40
C SER A 171 75.17 21.21 -38.52
N LYS A 172 74.95 22.38 -37.90
CA LYS A 172 75.91 23.49 -37.92
C LYS A 172 77.28 23.11 -37.33
N VAL A 173 77.30 22.33 -36.25
CA VAL A 173 78.55 21.87 -35.63
C VAL A 173 79.29 20.93 -36.59
N VAL A 174 78.59 19.99 -37.23
CA VAL A 174 79.18 19.09 -38.23
C VAL A 174 79.71 19.87 -39.43
N ASP A 175 78.95 20.84 -39.95
CA ASP A 175 79.36 21.70 -41.06
C ASP A 175 80.63 22.51 -40.72
N LEU A 176 80.68 23.08 -39.51
CA LEU A 176 81.85 23.79 -39.02
C LEU A 176 83.06 22.86 -38.81
N GLN A 177 82.87 21.65 -38.29
CA GLN A 177 83.92 20.65 -38.16
C GLN A 177 84.50 20.28 -39.52
N ASN A 178 83.64 19.99 -40.50
CA ASN A 178 84.05 19.70 -41.88
C ASN A 178 84.81 20.87 -42.51
N ALA A 179 84.39 22.12 -42.26
CA ALA A 179 85.06 23.31 -42.77
C ALA A 179 86.44 23.53 -42.13
N VAL A 180 86.62 23.19 -40.85
CA VAL A 180 87.93 23.21 -40.18
C VAL A 180 88.83 22.12 -40.75
N GLU A 181 88.33 20.89 -40.89
CA GLU A 181 89.09 19.78 -41.48
C GLU A 181 89.55 20.08 -42.92
N GLN A 182 88.70 20.69 -43.74
CA GLN A 182 89.11 21.14 -45.08
C GLN A 182 90.20 22.21 -45.04
N LYS A 183 90.11 23.18 -44.13
CA LYS A 183 91.17 24.19 -43.97
C LYS A 183 92.49 23.57 -43.50
N ASP A 184 92.43 22.60 -42.60
CA ASP A 184 93.61 21.89 -42.11
C ASP A 184 94.24 21.04 -43.23
N GLN A 185 93.43 20.39 -44.08
CA GLN A 185 93.92 19.69 -45.27
C GLN A 185 94.57 20.63 -46.31
N VAL A 186 94.04 21.84 -46.48
CA VAL A 186 94.63 22.87 -47.38
C VAL A 186 95.90 23.48 -46.79
N ASN A 187 96.00 23.61 -45.46
CA ASN A 187 97.22 24.06 -44.77
C ASN A 187 98.32 22.98 -44.70
N TYR A 188 97.99 21.70 -44.88
CA TYR A 188 98.94 20.59 -44.96
C TYR A 188 99.40 20.26 -46.39
N ILE A 189 99.37 21.22 -47.32
CA ILE A 189 100.14 21.08 -48.57
C ILE A 189 101.62 21.30 -48.21
N PRO A 190 102.51 20.28 -48.33
CA PRO A 190 103.92 20.48 -48.08
C PRO A 190 104.45 21.50 -49.09
N PHE A 191 105.00 22.61 -48.59
CA PHE A 191 105.78 23.56 -49.39
C PHE A 191 107.03 22.82 -49.90
N PHE A 192 106.89 22.10 -51.01
CA PHE A 192 108.02 21.65 -51.81
C PHE A 192 108.64 22.91 -52.43
N TYR A 193 109.61 23.49 -51.72
CA TYR A 193 110.54 24.43 -52.34
C TYR A 193 111.23 23.73 -53.50
N SER A 194 110.94 24.18 -54.72
CA SER A 194 111.72 23.82 -55.90
C SER A 194 113.11 24.45 -55.75
N THR A 195 114.10 23.65 -55.37
CA THR A 195 115.49 24.02 -55.64
C THR A 195 115.74 23.85 -57.14
N CYS A 196 115.66 24.96 -57.87
CA CYS A 196 116.39 25.15 -59.13
C CYS A 196 117.84 24.71 -58.93
N ARG A 197 118.29 23.69 -59.66
CA ARG A 197 119.71 23.43 -59.86
C ARG A 197 120.05 23.71 -61.32
N HIS A 198 120.87 24.74 -61.49
CA HIS A 198 121.54 25.12 -62.73
C HIS A 198 122.54 24.06 -63.20
N THR A 199 122.83 24.15 -64.51
CA THR A 199 123.85 23.52 -65.36
C THR A 199 123.69 22.05 -65.68
#